data_AF-A0A0G1NE93-F1
#
_entry.id   AF-A0A0G1NE93-F1
#
_cell.length_a   1.000
_cell.length_b   1.000
_cell.length_c   1.000
_cell.angle_alpha   90.00
_cell.angle_beta   90.00
_cell.angle_gamma   90.00
#
_symmetry.space_group_name_H-M   'P 1'
#
loop_
_entity.id
_entity.type
_entity.pdbx_description
1 polymer ?
#
loop_
_entity_poly.entity_id
_entity_poly.type
_entity_poly.pdbx_seq_one_letter_code
_entity_poly.pdbx_strand_id
1 'polypeptide(L)'
;MVPNFHSGDYVLTDKISYKLGEPQRGDIIVFHAPPAANCAKGTGCDFIKRILGLPGETIEVKDETIYVDGQPLAEPYLPADLETLPGLYTQNGAITLEADEYFAVGDNRPHSSDSRSWGPVKENEIVGKAFFRYWPLDDVGSIQGATYSF
;
A
#
# COMPACT_ATOMS: atom_id res chain seq x y z
N MET A 1 6.37 0.21 -7.64
CA MET A 1 6.68 0.46 -6.22
C MET A 1 8.11 1.01 -6.06
N VAL A 2 8.66 1.69 -7.08
CA VAL A 2 9.98 2.34 -6.97
C VAL A 2 9.91 3.50 -5.97
N PRO A 3 11.00 3.84 -5.25
CA PRO A 3 12.34 3.23 -5.35
C PRO A 3 12.48 1.87 -4.64
N ASN A 4 11.50 1.48 -3.82
CA ASN A 4 11.65 0.31 -2.95
C ASN A 4 11.49 -1.02 -3.68
N PHE A 5 10.77 -1.07 -4.81
CA PHE A 5 10.64 -2.25 -5.66
C PHE A 5 10.62 -1.91 -7.15
N HIS A 6 11.38 -2.68 -7.92
CA HIS A 6 11.59 -2.50 -9.34
C HIS A 6 10.85 -3.55 -10.16
N SER A 7 10.59 -3.23 -11.43
CA SER A 7 10.06 -4.21 -12.37
C SER A 7 11.05 -5.35 -12.54
N GLY A 8 10.60 -6.59 -12.35
CA GLY A 8 11.45 -7.78 -12.38
C GLY A 8 11.84 -8.32 -11.00
N ASP A 9 11.48 -7.63 -9.92
CA ASP A 9 11.63 -8.17 -8.56
C ASP A 9 10.71 -9.39 -8.37
N TYR A 10 11.26 -10.46 -7.79
CA TYR A 10 10.46 -11.57 -7.30
C TYR A 10 10.51 -11.65 -5.78
N VAL A 11 9.33 -11.75 -5.19
CA VAL A 11 9.13 -11.72 -3.74
C VAL A 11 8.39 -12.96 -3.26
N LEU A 12 8.71 -13.40 -2.05
CA LEU A 12 7.93 -14.39 -1.31
C LEU A 12 6.87 -13.67 -0.48
N THR A 13 5.67 -14.23 -0.48
CA THR A 13 4.53 -13.75 0.29
C THR A 13 4.18 -14.72 1.40
N ASP A 14 4.02 -14.19 2.61
CA ASP A 14 3.58 -14.96 3.76
C ASP A 14 2.08 -14.77 3.96
N LYS A 15 1.33 -15.85 3.76
CA LYS A 15 -0.12 -15.91 4.03
C LYS A 15 -0.42 -16.28 5.48
N ILE A 16 0.54 -16.86 6.20
CA ILE A 16 0.36 -17.38 7.57
C ILE A 16 0.37 -16.23 8.56
N SER A 17 1.23 -15.22 8.38
CA SER A 17 1.23 -14.01 9.19
C SER A 17 -0.17 -13.38 9.30
N TYR A 18 -0.92 -13.30 8.19
CA TYR A 18 -2.29 -12.74 8.18
C TYR A 18 -3.40 -13.72 8.57
N LYS A 19 -3.08 -14.99 8.81
CA LYS A 19 -4.01 -15.92 9.46
C LYS A 19 -3.93 -15.87 10.99
N LEU A 20 -2.83 -15.34 11.52
CA LEU A 20 -2.51 -15.32 12.95
C LEU A 20 -2.47 -13.91 13.55
N GLY A 21 -2.47 -12.87 12.71
CA GLY A 21 -2.53 -11.47 13.11
C GLY A 21 -3.05 -10.58 11.97
N GLU A 22 -3.41 -9.34 12.29
CA GLU A 22 -3.94 -8.38 11.32
C GLU A 22 -2.81 -7.67 10.55
N PRO A 23 -3.03 -7.29 9.27
CA PRO A 23 -2.14 -6.40 8.55
C PRO A 23 -1.83 -5.11 9.30
N GLN A 24 -0.56 -4.72 9.30
CA GLN A 24 -0.09 -3.55 10.05
C GLN A 24 0.26 -2.39 9.12
N ARG A 25 0.20 -1.16 9.64
CA ARG A 25 0.63 0.01 8.87
C ARG A 25 2.11 -0.15 8.50
N GLY A 26 2.42 0.15 7.25
CA GLY A 26 3.75 0.03 6.68
C GLY A 26 4.07 -1.32 6.08
N ASP A 27 3.23 -2.33 6.29
CA ASP A 27 3.35 -3.62 5.62
C ASP A 27 3.26 -3.46 4.10
N ILE A 28 4.08 -4.23 3.41
CA ILE A 28 3.94 -4.43 1.97
C ILE A 28 3.05 -5.65 1.76
N ILE A 29 1.90 -5.44 1.12
CA ILE A 29 0.93 -6.50 0.87
C ILE A 29 0.83 -6.81 -0.61
N VAL A 30 0.61 -8.08 -0.90
CA VAL A 30 0.07 -8.53 -2.18
C VAL A 30 -1.43 -8.78 -1.98
N PHE A 31 -2.25 -8.27 -2.90
CA PHE A 31 -3.71 -8.38 -2.84
C PHE A 31 -4.30 -8.46 -4.24
N HIS A 32 -5.49 -9.01 -4.36
CA HIS A 32 -6.25 -9.04 -5.61
C HIS A 32 -6.73 -7.62 -5.94
N ALA A 33 -6.40 -7.14 -7.14
CA ALA A 33 -6.76 -5.81 -7.59
C ALA A 33 -8.29 -5.67 -7.65
N PRO A 34 -8.87 -4.61 -7.08
CA PRO A 34 -10.32 -4.44 -7.10
C PRO A 34 -10.81 -4.23 -8.53
N PRO A 35 -12.08 -4.57 -8.84
CA PRO A 35 -12.63 -4.40 -10.19
C PRO A 35 -12.44 -2.99 -10.75
N ALA A 36 -12.55 -1.96 -9.90
CA ALA A 36 -12.37 -0.56 -10.26
C ALA A 36 -10.94 -0.22 -10.76
N ALA A 37 -9.94 -1.04 -10.43
CA ALA A 37 -8.57 -0.86 -10.90
C ALA A 37 -8.37 -1.26 -12.38
N ASN A 38 -9.37 -1.90 -13.02
CA ASN A 38 -9.34 -2.29 -14.44
C ASN A 38 -8.04 -3.00 -14.86
N CYS A 39 -7.62 -4.01 -14.09
CA CYS A 39 -6.40 -4.77 -14.37
C CYS A 39 -6.47 -5.44 -15.77
N ALA A 40 -5.31 -5.52 -16.43
CA ALA A 40 -5.22 -6.19 -17.73
C ALA A 40 -5.56 -7.69 -17.59
N LYS A 41 -6.48 -8.17 -18.41
CA LYS A 41 -6.89 -9.59 -18.42
C LYS A 41 -5.68 -10.49 -18.65
N GLY A 42 -5.58 -11.58 -17.87
CA GLY A 42 -4.51 -12.59 -18.00
C GLY A 42 -3.25 -12.31 -17.17
N THR A 43 -3.21 -11.26 -16.35
CA THR A 43 -2.04 -10.90 -15.53
C THR A 43 -2.03 -11.52 -14.13
N GLY A 44 -3.03 -12.32 -13.78
CA GLY A 44 -3.26 -12.76 -12.40
C GLY A 44 -3.91 -11.69 -11.51
N CYS A 45 -3.90 -10.42 -11.94
CA CYS A 45 -4.54 -9.29 -11.26
C CYS A 45 -4.16 -9.12 -9.77
N ASP A 46 -2.92 -9.47 -9.40
CA ASP A 46 -2.39 -9.21 -8.07
C ASP A 46 -1.56 -7.93 -8.07
N PHE A 47 -1.80 -7.05 -7.10
CA PHE A 47 -1.05 -5.82 -6.89
C PHE A 47 -0.20 -5.91 -5.62
N ILE A 48 0.91 -5.17 -5.62
CA ILE A 48 1.77 -4.97 -4.46
C ILE A 48 1.77 -3.50 -4.08
N LYS A 49 1.40 -3.18 -2.83
CA LYS A 49 1.33 -1.82 -2.27
C LYS A 49 1.69 -1.82 -0.80
N ARG A 50 1.90 -0.62 -0.23
CA ARG A 50 2.13 -0.43 1.20
C ARG A 50 0.84 0.01 1.90
N ILE A 51 0.53 -0.59 3.05
CA ILE A 51 -0.59 -0.16 3.88
C ILE A 51 -0.22 1.15 4.58
N LEU A 52 -1.02 2.19 4.37
CA LEU A 52 -0.87 3.49 5.01
C LEU A 52 -2.07 3.87 5.89
N GLY A 53 -3.21 3.19 5.78
CA GLY A 53 -4.39 3.38 6.63
C GLY A 53 -4.94 2.03 7.10
N LEU A 54 -5.38 1.99 8.36
CA LEU A 54 -5.92 0.81 9.04
C LEU A 54 -7.43 0.93 9.28
N PRO A 55 -8.12 -0.19 9.56
CA PRO A 55 -9.54 -0.18 9.85
C PRO A 55 -9.95 0.88 10.89
N GLY A 56 -11.02 1.62 10.59
CA GLY A 56 -11.58 2.67 11.45
C GLY A 56 -10.88 4.03 11.38
N GLU A 57 -9.72 4.13 10.73
CA GLU A 57 -8.99 5.39 10.61
C GLU A 57 -9.57 6.30 9.54
N THR A 58 -9.32 7.60 9.71
CA THR A 58 -9.67 8.62 8.73
C THR A 58 -8.45 9.01 7.91
N ILE A 59 -8.52 8.86 6.60
CA ILE A 59 -7.47 9.20 5.64
C ILE A 59 -7.85 10.47 4.90
N GLU A 60 -6.92 11.40 4.76
CA GLU A 60 -7.07 12.58 3.92
C GLU A 60 -5.79 12.80 3.10
N VAL A 61 -5.94 13.13 1.82
CA VAL A 61 -4.80 13.48 0.96
C VAL A 61 -4.95 14.93 0.54
N LYS A 62 -4.17 15.81 1.17
CA LYS A 62 -4.18 17.25 0.93
C LYS A 62 -2.78 17.81 1.13
N ASP A 63 -2.50 19.00 0.59
CA ASP A 63 -1.22 19.68 0.77
C ASP A 63 -0.03 18.73 0.49
N GLU A 64 -0.14 17.97 -0.60
CA GLU A 64 0.85 17.00 -1.08
C GLU A 64 1.23 15.90 -0.08
N THR A 65 0.42 15.69 0.96
CA THR A 65 0.71 14.81 2.10
C THR A 65 -0.48 13.91 2.43
N ILE A 66 -0.20 12.70 2.93
CA ILE A 66 -1.23 11.82 3.50
C ILE A 66 -1.38 12.14 4.99
N TYR A 67 -2.61 12.33 5.43
CA TYR A 67 -2.97 12.49 6.83
C TYR A 67 -3.74 11.25 7.29
N VAL A 68 -3.44 10.79 8.51
CA VAL A 68 -4.16 9.72 9.21
C VAL A 68 -4.69 10.30 10.52
N ASP A 69 -6.00 10.24 10.73
CA ASP A 69 -6.71 10.84 11.86
C ASP A 69 -6.31 12.31 12.11
N GLY A 70 -6.12 13.04 11.00
CA GLY A 70 -5.73 14.45 11.00
C GLY A 70 -4.24 14.71 11.28
N GLN A 71 -3.43 13.68 11.51
CA GLN A 71 -1.97 13.81 11.68
C GLN A 71 -1.24 13.54 10.37
N PRO A 72 -0.25 14.37 9.96
CA PRO A 72 0.54 14.10 8.78
C PRO A 72 1.35 12.82 8.97
N LEU A 73 1.29 11.92 7.99
CA LEU A 73 1.99 10.65 7.99
C LEU A 73 3.47 10.87 7.64
N ALA A 74 4.38 10.52 8.53
CA ALA A 74 5.82 10.60 8.26
C ALA A 74 6.29 9.38 7.46
N GLU A 75 6.96 9.60 6.32
CA GLU A 75 7.28 8.53 5.36
C GLU A 75 8.77 8.46 5.03
N PRO A 76 9.64 8.10 6.00
CA PRO A 76 11.10 8.16 5.86
C PRO A 76 11.67 7.18 4.82
N TYR A 77 10.83 6.27 4.31
CA TYR A 77 11.17 5.30 3.27
C TYR A 77 11.02 5.87 1.85
N LEU A 78 10.70 7.16 1.72
CA LEU A 78 10.55 7.91 0.47
C LEU A 78 11.44 9.15 0.46
N PRO A 79 11.78 9.68 -0.73
CA PRO A 79 12.45 10.98 -0.85
C PRO A 79 11.63 12.09 -0.15
N ALA A 80 12.32 13.01 0.53
CA ALA A 80 11.67 14.06 1.31
C ALA A 80 10.92 15.11 0.45
N ASP A 81 11.26 15.19 -0.83
CA ASP A 81 10.63 16.04 -1.84
C ASP A 81 9.51 15.34 -2.63
N LEU A 82 9.17 14.09 -2.27
CA LEU A 82 8.13 13.35 -2.98
C LEU A 82 6.73 13.80 -2.56
N GLU A 83 6.04 14.47 -3.47
CA GLU A 83 4.67 14.93 -3.29
C GLU A 83 3.64 13.81 -3.50
N THR A 84 2.58 13.83 -2.69
CA THR A 84 1.45 12.90 -2.78
C THR A 84 0.15 13.63 -3.08
N LEU A 85 -0.28 13.54 -4.33
CA LEU A 85 -1.53 14.15 -4.80
C LEU A 85 -2.73 13.20 -4.57
N PRO A 86 -3.94 13.75 -4.36
CA PRO A 86 -5.16 12.96 -4.29
C PRO A 86 -5.50 12.31 -5.64
N GLY A 87 -6.14 11.15 -5.59
CA GLY A 87 -6.73 10.51 -6.75
C GLY A 87 -8.25 10.69 -6.76
N LEU A 88 -8.93 10.07 -7.74
CA LEU A 88 -10.38 10.18 -7.93
C LEU A 88 -11.19 9.83 -6.66
N TYR A 89 -10.73 8.87 -5.86
CA TYR A 89 -11.43 8.44 -4.65
C TYR A 89 -11.21 9.42 -3.48
N THR A 90 -10.03 10.03 -3.37
CA THR A 90 -9.68 10.93 -2.26
C THR A 90 -9.83 12.42 -2.59
N GLN A 91 -10.29 12.77 -3.80
CA GLN A 91 -10.38 14.18 -4.24
C GLN A 91 -11.43 15.00 -3.47
N ASN A 92 -12.39 14.35 -2.82
CA ASN A 92 -13.50 15.00 -2.14
C ASN A 92 -13.28 15.17 -0.62
N GLY A 93 -12.03 15.03 -0.16
CA GLY A 93 -11.65 15.22 1.24
C GLY A 93 -11.44 13.93 2.01
N ALA A 94 -11.61 14.00 3.33
CA ALA A 94 -11.35 12.90 4.25
C ALA A 94 -12.31 11.72 4.05
N ILE A 95 -11.78 10.50 4.18
CA ILE A 95 -12.51 9.23 4.10
C ILE A 95 -12.27 8.42 5.37
N THR A 96 -13.31 7.82 5.95
CA THR A 96 -13.17 6.89 7.08
C THR A 96 -13.21 5.46 6.57
N LEU A 97 -12.24 4.66 6.94
CA LEU A 97 -12.14 3.25 6.56
C LEU A 97 -13.11 2.40 7.38
N GLU A 98 -13.79 1.46 6.72
CA GLU A 98 -14.61 0.44 7.40
C GLU A 98 -13.74 -0.53 8.23
N ALA A 99 -14.39 -1.38 9.03
CA ALA A 99 -13.73 -2.30 9.96
C ALA A 99 -12.86 -3.38 9.29
N ASP A 100 -12.99 -3.58 7.98
CA ASP A 100 -12.24 -4.55 7.17
C ASP A 100 -11.47 -3.88 6.01
N GLU A 101 -11.24 -2.56 6.10
CA GLU A 101 -10.64 -1.77 5.03
C GLU A 101 -9.24 -1.26 5.36
N TYR A 102 -8.36 -1.39 4.37
CA TYR A 102 -6.99 -0.90 4.41
C TYR A 102 -6.76 0.09 3.28
N PHE A 103 -6.14 1.22 3.59
CA PHE A 103 -5.73 2.18 2.56
C PHE A 103 -4.31 1.86 2.10
N ALA A 104 -4.15 1.36 0.86
CA ALA A 104 -2.88 0.88 0.36
C ALA A 104 -2.37 1.75 -0.80
N VAL A 105 -1.15 2.30 -0.67
CA VAL A 105 -0.58 3.27 -1.61
C VAL A 105 0.75 2.76 -2.16
N GLY A 106 1.04 3.16 -3.41
CA GLY A 106 2.32 2.82 -3.99
C GLY A 106 3.42 3.81 -3.65
N ASP A 107 4.62 3.30 -3.36
CA ASP A 107 5.81 4.10 -3.07
C ASP A 107 6.19 5.01 -4.25
N ASN A 108 5.87 4.61 -5.50
CA ASN A 108 6.02 5.47 -6.67
C ASN A 108 4.79 6.38 -6.80
N ARG A 109 4.69 7.39 -5.94
CA ARG A 109 3.50 8.23 -5.74
C ARG A 109 2.88 8.77 -7.03
N PRO A 110 3.60 9.44 -7.94
CA PRO A 110 3.00 10.01 -9.15
C PRO A 110 2.57 8.97 -10.20
N HIS A 111 3.05 7.72 -10.10
CA HIS A 111 2.84 6.69 -11.13
C HIS A 111 2.18 5.42 -10.59
N SER A 112 1.48 5.52 -9.46
CA SER A 112 0.83 4.38 -8.83
C SER A 112 -0.69 4.48 -8.95
N SER A 113 -1.28 3.47 -9.60
CA SER A 113 -2.70 3.17 -9.44
C SER A 113 -2.88 2.46 -8.11
N ASP A 114 -3.53 3.12 -7.15
CA ASP A 114 -3.68 2.66 -5.77
C ASP A 114 -4.94 3.25 -5.10
N SER A 115 -5.08 3.07 -3.77
CA SER A 115 -6.31 3.42 -3.06
C SER A 115 -6.74 4.88 -3.19
N ARG A 116 -5.82 5.80 -3.53
CA ARG A 116 -6.15 7.19 -3.85
C ARG A 116 -7.14 7.30 -5.03
N SER A 117 -7.06 6.38 -5.98
CA SER A 117 -7.84 6.41 -7.22
C SER A 117 -9.08 5.53 -7.18
N TRP A 118 -9.01 4.35 -6.56
CA TRP A 118 -10.08 3.35 -6.63
C TRP A 118 -10.64 2.90 -5.27
N GLY A 119 -10.13 3.44 -4.16
CA GLY A 119 -10.65 3.19 -2.82
C GLY A 119 -9.86 2.16 -2.00
N PRO A 120 -10.34 1.81 -0.81
CA PRO A 120 -9.64 0.89 0.09
C PRO A 120 -9.62 -0.55 -0.41
N VAL A 121 -8.69 -1.33 0.15
CA VAL A 121 -8.56 -2.78 -0.05
C VAL A 121 -9.25 -3.48 1.09
N LYS A 122 -10.17 -4.40 0.78
CA LYS A 122 -10.81 -5.25 1.79
C LYS A 122 -9.83 -6.32 2.30
N GLU A 123 -9.91 -6.65 3.58
CA GLU A 123 -9.04 -7.63 4.24
C GLU A 123 -9.00 -8.98 3.50
N ASN A 124 -10.16 -9.45 3.04
CA ASN A 124 -10.29 -10.73 2.35
C ASN A 124 -9.66 -10.76 0.95
N GLU A 125 -9.33 -9.61 0.36
CA GLU A 125 -8.61 -9.51 -0.92
C GLU A 125 -7.10 -9.55 -0.70
N ILE A 126 -6.61 -9.43 0.53
CA ILE A 126 -5.19 -9.49 0.86
C ILE A 126 -4.71 -10.95 0.76
N VAL A 127 -3.80 -11.18 -0.19
CA VAL A 127 -3.21 -12.48 -0.46
C VAL A 127 -2.15 -12.83 0.58
N GLY A 128 -1.34 -11.85 1.00
CA GLY A 128 -0.28 -12.04 2.00
C GLY A 128 0.71 -10.88 2.11
N LYS A 129 1.58 -10.94 3.12
CA LYS A 129 2.65 -9.97 3.35
C LYS A 129 3.87 -10.30 2.50
N ALA A 130 4.36 -9.36 1.71
CA ALA A 130 5.68 -9.53 1.08
C ALA A 130 6.77 -9.36 2.14
N PHE A 131 7.57 -10.40 2.38
CA PHE A 131 8.55 -10.43 3.48
C PHE A 131 9.99 -10.70 3.02
N PHE A 132 10.19 -11.21 1.80
CA PHE A 132 11.51 -11.53 1.29
C PHE A 132 11.59 -11.33 -0.23
N ARG A 133 12.59 -10.61 -0.71
CA ARG A 133 12.96 -10.52 -2.13
C ARG A 133 14.03 -11.57 -2.41
N TYR A 134 13.79 -12.44 -3.38
CA TYR A 134 14.74 -13.51 -3.75
C TYR A 134 15.36 -13.33 -5.14
N TRP A 135 14.90 -12.34 -5.92
CA TRP A 135 15.49 -11.92 -7.18
C TRP A 135 15.23 -10.42 -7.40
N PRO A 136 16.18 -9.66 -7.98
CA PRO A 136 17.47 -10.11 -8.55
C PRO A 136 18.51 -10.50 -7.48
N LEU A 137 19.53 -11.29 -7.87
CA LEU A 137 20.47 -11.90 -6.91
C LEU A 137 21.34 -10.89 -6.15
N ASP A 138 21.56 -9.72 -6.74
CA ASP A 138 22.28 -8.59 -6.18
C ASP A 138 21.46 -7.77 -5.18
N ASP A 139 20.16 -8.06 -5.05
CA ASP A 139 19.23 -7.38 -4.15
C ASP A 139 18.38 -8.39 -3.34
N VAL A 140 18.97 -9.53 -2.98
CA VAL A 140 18.29 -10.54 -2.14
C VAL A 140 18.26 -10.08 -0.68
N GLY A 141 17.10 -10.13 -0.05
CA GLY A 141 16.98 -9.74 1.35
C GLY A 141 15.56 -9.71 1.91
N SER A 142 15.48 -9.53 3.22
CA SER A 142 14.20 -9.33 3.91
C SER A 142 13.59 -7.98 3.53
N ILE A 143 12.29 -7.98 3.24
CA ILE A 143 11.50 -6.78 3.02
C ILE A 143 11.03 -6.28 4.38
N GLN A 144 11.46 -5.09 4.76
CA GLN A 144 11.00 -4.45 5.99
C GLN A 144 9.82 -3.52 5.69
N GLY A 145 8.77 -3.63 6.51
CA GLY A 145 7.71 -2.64 6.54
C GLY A 145 8.20 -1.31 7.10
N ALA A 146 7.57 -0.21 6.71
CA ALA A 146 7.81 1.07 7.37
C ALA A 146 7.27 0.99 8.81
N THR A 147 7.97 1.56 9.77
CA THR A 147 7.51 1.63 11.16
C THR A 147 7.01 3.03 11.44
N TYR A 148 5.93 3.11 12.21
CA TYR A 148 5.30 4.37 12.58
C TYR A 148 5.12 4.42 14.09
N SER A 149 5.54 5.52 14.70
CA SER A 149 5.31 5.83 16.10
C SER A 149 4.21 6.88 16.18
N PHE A 150 2.98 6.44 16.37
CA PHE A 150 1.86 7.31 16.72
C PHE A 150 1.62 7.25 18.23
#